data_AF-A0A9E2V0D2-F1
#
_entry.id   AF-A0A9E2V0D2-F1
#
_cell.length_a   1.000
_cell.length_b   1.000
_cell.length_c   1.000
_cell.angle_alpha   90.00
_cell.angle_beta   90.00
_cell.angle_gamma   90.00
#
_symmetry.space_group_name_H-M   'P 1'
#
loop_
_entity.id
_entity.type
_entity.pdbx_description
1 polymer ?
#
loop_
_entity_poly.entity_id
_entity_poly.type
_entity_poly.pdbx_seq_one_letter_code
_entity_poly.pdbx_strand_id
1 'polypeptide(L)'
;DMISTGTDIKPIECLLFMRDIRSPVYFEQMKGRGTRTISATDLKAVTPDGQHKTHFVIVDAVGVCESDKTDSRPLERKKSVPFDKLLLEVALGNRDEDTLTTLAGRLARLEAEIDDPARREIAAVAGGQTLPDMINRLLDAVDPDKQIARAREIFQTDEPGGEQIQQATAALINEACAPIEDPAVRDKLIEIKQRREQTIDTVSQDLVIFAGYDAQARDKAQGVIASFKKFMDENKDELTALQIFYSLPYGRRHLTFAQVEELAAAIKKPPYSLTPELIWKAYERLEEARVRGAGPKKLLTDLISLVRFTLGESDTLEPYGETVNRRFESWLAAQKLQGRDFTLEQLEWLRMIKEHVATSLTVEVEDFELAPFFEKGGPVKAFQLFGPDLPKVLTEVNEALAA
;
A
#
# COMPACT_ATOMS: atom_id res chain seq x y z
N ASP A 1 0.37 7.35 33.65
CA ASP A 1 -0.75 6.40 33.81
C ASP A 1 -1.73 6.30 32.64
N MET A 2 -1.49 6.94 31.49
CA MET A 2 -2.43 6.86 30.35
C MET A 2 -2.30 5.57 29.50
N ILE A 3 -1.25 4.77 29.72
CA ILE A 3 -1.00 3.49 29.00
C ILE A 3 -1.51 2.28 29.82
N SER A 4 -1.76 2.46 31.12
CA SER A 4 -2.29 1.41 32.00
C SER A 4 -3.81 1.23 31.87
N THR A 5 -4.54 2.22 31.34
CA THR A 5 -6.00 2.22 31.26
C THR A 5 -6.53 1.96 29.84
N GLY A 6 -7.13 0.79 29.66
CA GLY A 6 -8.35 0.53 28.87
C GLY A 6 -8.41 0.81 27.36
N THR A 7 -7.44 1.46 26.73
CA THR A 7 -7.52 1.80 25.30
C THR A 7 -7.05 0.63 24.41
N ASP A 8 -7.97 0.04 23.65
CA ASP A 8 -7.68 -1.03 22.69
C ASP A 8 -7.20 -0.48 21.34
N ILE A 9 -6.01 0.11 21.34
CA ILE A 9 -5.36 0.59 20.13
C ILE A 9 -4.55 -0.57 19.55
N LYS A 10 -5.07 -1.21 18.50
CA LYS A 10 -4.40 -2.27 17.73
C LYS A 10 -3.28 -1.78 16.78
N PRO A 11 -3.38 -0.58 16.16
CA PRO A 11 -2.35 -0.06 15.23
C PRO A 11 -0.99 0.33 15.85
N ILE A 12 -0.70 0.02 17.11
CA ILE A 12 0.55 0.46 17.75
C ILE A 12 1.77 -0.23 17.12
N GLU A 13 2.60 0.54 16.40
CA GLU A 13 3.82 0.07 15.73
C GLU A 13 5.12 0.52 16.44
N CYS A 14 5.05 1.46 17.39
CA CYS A 14 6.20 1.94 18.14
C CYS A 14 5.87 2.18 19.62
N LEU A 15 6.69 1.63 20.51
CA LEU A 15 6.66 1.88 21.95
C LEU A 15 7.96 2.59 22.35
N LEU A 16 7.84 3.83 22.80
CA LEU A 16 8.98 4.65 23.23
C LEU A 16 9.03 4.73 24.77
N PHE A 17 10.04 4.12 25.36
CA PHE A 17 10.32 4.21 26.80
C PHE A 17 11.25 5.40 27.07
N MET A 18 10.66 6.48 27.58
CA MET A 18 11.40 7.68 28.03
C MET A 18 11.52 7.78 29.56
N ARG A 19 11.01 6.78 30.29
CA ARG A 19 11.07 6.70 31.75
C ARG A 19 11.28 5.26 32.16
N ASP A 20 12.08 5.08 33.20
CA ASP A 20 12.39 3.76 33.76
C ASP A 20 11.12 3.08 34.31
N ILE A 21 11.05 1.76 34.15
CA ILE A 21 9.93 0.91 34.58
C ILE A 21 10.42 -0.11 35.58
N ARG A 22 10.02 0.09 36.84
CA ARG A 22 10.49 -0.77 37.95
C ARG A 22 9.75 -2.11 38.06
N SER A 23 8.58 -2.25 37.44
CA SER A 23 7.72 -3.43 37.54
C SER A 23 7.77 -4.29 36.26
N PRO A 24 8.21 -5.57 36.33
CA PRO A 24 8.25 -6.48 35.18
C PRO A 24 6.87 -6.72 34.57
N VAL A 25 5.87 -6.92 35.43
CA VAL A 25 4.49 -7.14 35.02
C VAL A 25 3.97 -5.93 34.24
N TYR A 26 4.35 -4.73 34.67
CA TYR A 26 3.93 -3.51 33.99
C TYR A 26 4.63 -3.34 32.63
N PHE A 27 5.91 -3.71 32.53
CA PHE A 27 6.63 -3.72 31.26
C PHE A 27 6.01 -4.71 30.27
N GLU A 28 5.65 -5.91 30.71
CA GLU A 28 4.95 -6.91 29.87
C GLU A 28 3.58 -6.42 29.40
N GLN A 29 2.81 -5.78 30.28
CA GLN A 29 1.53 -5.16 29.89
C GLN A 29 1.70 -4.09 28.82
N MET A 30 2.77 -3.28 28.91
CA MET A 30 3.08 -2.27 27.89
C MET A 30 3.51 -2.91 26.57
N LYS A 31 4.39 -3.92 26.61
CA LYS A 31 4.80 -4.69 25.43
C LYS A 31 3.59 -5.34 24.74
N GLY A 32 2.65 -5.88 25.51
CA GLY A 32 1.41 -6.47 25.03
C GLY A 32 0.48 -5.52 24.28
N ARG A 33 0.71 -4.21 24.33
CA ARG A 33 0.00 -3.24 23.48
C ARG A 33 0.50 -3.28 22.04
N GLY A 34 1.80 -3.50 21.84
CA GLY A 34 2.43 -3.61 20.52
C GLY A 34 2.15 -4.93 19.81
N THR A 35 1.97 -6.03 20.56
CA THR A 35 1.77 -7.39 20.01
C THR A 35 0.38 -7.63 19.39
N ARG A 36 -0.55 -6.68 19.53
CA ARG A 36 -1.89 -6.79 18.97
C ARG A 36 -1.83 -6.84 17.44
N THR A 37 -2.54 -7.82 16.86
CA THR A 37 -2.70 -7.95 15.42
C THR A 37 -3.83 -7.06 14.91
N ILE A 38 -3.72 -6.64 13.64
CA ILE A 38 -4.69 -5.79 12.94
C ILE A 38 -4.73 -6.22 11.48
N SER A 39 -5.90 -6.12 10.84
CA SER A 39 -6.03 -6.42 9.41
C SER A 39 -5.34 -5.34 8.57
N ALA A 40 -4.90 -5.69 7.36
CA ALA A 40 -4.31 -4.72 6.42
C ALA A 40 -5.27 -3.55 6.13
N THR A 41 -6.55 -3.85 5.96
CA THR A 41 -7.61 -2.85 5.72
C THR A 41 -7.75 -1.88 6.89
N ASP A 42 -7.83 -2.39 8.11
CA ASP A 42 -7.99 -1.55 9.31
C ASP A 42 -6.73 -0.72 9.60
N LEU A 43 -5.54 -1.28 9.31
CA LEU A 43 -4.28 -0.54 9.43
C LEU A 43 -4.24 0.61 8.43
N LYS A 44 -4.59 0.35 7.17
CA LYS A 44 -4.57 1.36 6.11
C LYS A 44 -5.56 2.51 6.37
N ALA A 45 -6.66 2.24 7.07
CA ALA A 45 -7.62 3.26 7.47
C ALA A 45 -7.03 4.32 8.43
N VAL A 46 -6.05 3.95 9.26
CA VAL A 46 -5.42 4.86 10.24
C VAL A 46 -4.00 5.27 9.86
N THR A 47 -3.32 4.45 9.07
CA THR A 47 -1.97 4.66 8.54
C THR A 47 -2.04 4.46 7.02
N PRO A 48 -2.38 5.49 6.22
CA PRO A 48 -2.64 5.36 4.79
C PRO A 48 -1.54 4.70 3.96
N ASP A 49 -0.29 4.84 4.38
CA ASP A 49 0.89 4.24 3.74
C ASP A 49 1.22 2.83 4.27
N GLY A 50 0.61 2.43 5.39
CA GLY A 50 0.81 1.13 6.03
C GLY A 50 0.10 0.01 5.29
N GLN A 51 0.84 -1.00 4.84
CA GLN A 51 0.28 -2.17 4.16
C GLN A 51 -0.07 -3.29 5.16
N HIS A 52 0.90 -3.68 5.99
CA HIS A 52 0.75 -4.75 6.97
C HIS A 52 1.52 -4.41 8.24
N LYS A 53 0.94 -4.74 9.40
CA LYS A 53 1.64 -4.67 10.67
C LYS A 53 2.46 -5.95 10.85
N THR A 54 3.73 -5.91 10.46
CA THR A 54 4.62 -7.08 10.54
C THR A 54 5.37 -7.18 11.86
N HIS A 55 5.56 -6.05 12.54
CA HIS A 55 6.22 -5.96 13.83
C HIS A 55 5.86 -4.64 14.53
N PHE A 56 6.35 -4.48 15.76
CA PHE A 56 6.42 -3.18 16.42
C PHE A 56 7.85 -2.99 16.94
N VAL A 57 8.26 -1.73 17.06
CA VAL A 57 9.58 -1.36 17.55
C VAL A 57 9.49 -0.89 18.98
N ILE A 58 10.40 -1.37 19.82
CA ILE A 58 10.63 -0.82 21.15
C ILE A 58 11.86 0.10 21.05
N VAL A 59 11.66 1.38 21.35
CA VAL A 59 12.73 2.35 21.50
C VAL A 59 12.91 2.62 22.98
N ASP A 60 14.04 2.19 23.52
CA ASP A 60 14.37 2.35 24.93
C ASP A 60 15.46 3.40 25.10
N ALA A 61 15.07 4.58 25.59
CA ALA A 61 15.97 5.71 25.77
C ALA A 61 16.62 5.74 27.17
N VAL A 62 16.25 4.82 28.06
CA VAL A 62 16.60 4.88 29.50
C VAL A 62 17.13 3.55 30.05
N GLY A 63 17.24 2.51 29.23
CA GLY A 63 17.83 1.21 29.60
C GLY A 63 16.85 0.24 30.28
N VAL A 64 15.54 0.41 30.09
CA VAL A 64 14.53 -0.55 30.57
C VAL A 64 14.81 -1.98 30.08
N CYS A 65 15.16 -2.13 28.80
CA CYS A 65 15.46 -3.40 28.16
C CYS A 65 16.81 -3.99 28.58
N GLU A 66 17.74 -3.19 29.11
CA GLU A 66 19.04 -3.64 29.60
C GLU A 66 18.93 -4.30 30.99
N SER A 67 17.88 -3.97 31.74
CA SER A 67 17.63 -4.51 33.08
C SER A 67 16.95 -5.89 33.11
N ASP A 68 16.85 -6.53 31.94
CA ASP A 68 16.29 -7.85 31.58
C ASP A 68 15.29 -8.45 32.59
N LYS A 69 14.00 -8.31 32.31
CA LYS A 69 12.93 -8.94 33.12
C LYS A 69 11.75 -9.41 32.26
N THR A 70 11.96 -10.33 31.32
CA THR A 70 10.84 -10.98 30.61
C THR A 70 11.14 -12.40 30.12
N ASP A 71 10.15 -13.31 30.28
CA ASP A 71 10.17 -14.68 29.70
C ASP A 71 9.94 -14.68 28.17
N SER A 72 9.30 -13.64 27.62
CA SER A 72 8.99 -13.56 26.18
C SER A 72 10.09 -12.81 25.40
N ARG A 73 10.92 -13.60 24.71
CA ARG A 73 12.08 -13.13 23.93
C ARG A 73 11.71 -12.87 22.46
N PRO A 74 12.22 -11.81 21.82
CA PRO A 74 12.04 -11.58 20.38
C PRO A 74 12.64 -12.72 19.53
N LEU A 75 12.02 -13.00 18.38
CA LEU A 75 12.56 -13.96 17.42
C LEU A 75 13.86 -13.46 16.77
N GLU A 76 13.95 -12.16 16.52
CA GLU A 76 15.13 -11.52 15.91
C GLU A 76 16.26 -11.36 16.94
N ARG A 77 17.29 -12.20 16.85
CA ARG A 77 18.48 -12.18 17.71
C ARG A 77 19.76 -11.78 16.98
N LYS A 78 19.81 -11.88 15.63
CA LYS A 78 20.97 -11.51 14.78
C LYS A 78 20.73 -10.23 13.97
N LYS A 79 20.41 -9.12 14.64
CA LYS A 79 20.01 -7.83 14.02
C LYS A 79 21.00 -7.27 13.00
N SER A 80 22.29 -7.49 13.20
CA SER A 80 23.37 -6.98 12.33
C SER A 80 23.68 -7.88 11.14
N VAL A 81 23.14 -9.10 11.09
CA VAL A 81 23.38 -10.05 10.01
C VAL A 81 22.31 -9.87 8.94
N PRO A 82 22.65 -9.56 7.68
CA PRO A 82 21.69 -9.45 6.59
C PRO A 82 20.95 -10.75 6.26
N PHE A 83 19.78 -10.67 5.61
CA PHE A 83 18.93 -11.85 5.33
C PHE A 83 19.59 -12.87 4.38
N ASP A 84 20.23 -12.41 3.31
CA ASP A 84 20.99 -13.23 2.37
C ASP A 84 22.15 -13.97 3.07
N LYS A 85 22.85 -13.27 3.98
CA LYS A 85 23.92 -13.86 4.80
C LYS A 85 23.37 -14.89 5.78
N LEU A 86 22.21 -14.65 6.37
CA LEU A 86 21.57 -15.58 7.29
C LEU A 86 21.15 -16.89 6.58
N LEU A 87 20.58 -16.79 5.37
CA LEU A 87 20.28 -17.96 4.53
C LEU A 87 21.55 -18.75 4.19
N LEU A 88 22.64 -18.04 3.87
CA LEU A 88 23.92 -18.67 3.56
C LEU A 88 24.55 -19.34 4.79
N GLU A 89 24.48 -18.72 5.98
CA GLU A 89 24.97 -19.30 7.23
C GLU A 89 24.28 -20.63 7.55
N VAL A 90 22.95 -20.68 7.45
CA VAL A 90 22.17 -21.91 7.65
C VAL A 90 22.56 -23.00 6.65
N ALA A 91 22.75 -22.61 5.39
CA ALA A 91 23.20 -23.52 4.32
C ALA A 91 24.61 -24.06 4.54
N LEU A 92 25.51 -23.26 5.10
CA LEU A 92 26.88 -23.66 5.45
C LEU A 92 26.96 -24.46 6.76
N GLY A 93 25.83 -24.68 7.44
CA GLY A 93 25.75 -25.50 8.66
C GLY A 93 25.77 -24.71 9.96
N ASN A 94 25.76 -23.38 9.93
CA ASN A 94 25.58 -22.57 11.13
C ASN A 94 24.09 -22.53 11.50
N ARG A 95 23.67 -23.40 12.42
CA ARG A 95 22.25 -23.68 12.75
C ARG A 95 21.97 -23.57 14.25
N ASP A 96 22.61 -22.61 14.91
CA ASP A 96 22.31 -22.32 16.31
C ASP A 96 20.90 -21.74 16.49
N GLU A 97 20.35 -21.87 17.70
CA GLU A 97 18.99 -21.43 18.04
C GLU A 97 18.72 -19.98 17.62
N ASP A 98 19.67 -19.07 17.84
CA ASP A 98 19.50 -17.66 17.52
C ASP A 98 19.38 -17.44 16.01
N THR A 99 20.16 -18.16 15.22
CA THR A 99 20.14 -18.10 13.75
C THR A 99 18.81 -18.65 13.21
N LEU A 100 18.36 -19.81 13.69
CA LEU A 100 17.10 -20.42 13.24
C LEU A 100 15.88 -19.58 13.61
N THR A 101 15.84 -19.08 14.86
CA THR A 101 14.75 -18.22 15.35
C THR A 101 14.71 -16.90 14.58
N THR A 102 15.88 -16.31 14.30
CA THR A 102 15.98 -15.08 13.50
C THR A 102 15.48 -15.32 12.07
N LEU A 103 15.89 -16.44 11.45
CA LEU A 103 15.47 -16.76 10.09
C LEU A 103 13.97 -16.99 10.01
N ALA A 104 13.40 -17.77 10.93
CA ALA A 104 11.96 -17.99 11.02
C ALA A 104 11.18 -16.67 11.15
N GLY A 105 11.64 -15.77 12.02
CA GLY A 105 11.04 -14.45 12.19
C GLY A 105 11.07 -13.60 10.93
N ARG A 106 12.17 -13.62 10.16
CA ARG A 106 12.28 -12.85 8.91
C ARG A 106 11.45 -13.46 7.78
N LEU A 107 11.41 -14.78 7.68
CA LEU A 107 10.54 -15.48 6.72
C LEU A 107 9.06 -15.22 7.02
N ALA A 108 8.67 -15.19 8.30
CA ALA A 108 7.30 -14.86 8.70
C ALA A 108 6.90 -13.42 8.32
N ARG A 109 7.83 -12.47 8.43
CA ARG A 109 7.59 -11.10 7.94
C ARG A 109 7.44 -11.06 6.42
N LEU A 110 8.33 -11.76 5.70
CA LEU A 110 8.23 -11.87 4.25
C LEU A 110 6.88 -12.48 3.84
N GLU A 111 6.41 -13.52 4.51
CA GLU A 111 5.13 -14.16 4.20
C GLU A 111 3.91 -13.24 4.36
N ALA A 112 3.96 -12.33 5.34
CA ALA A 112 2.92 -11.33 5.54
C ALA A 112 2.92 -10.24 4.46
N GLU A 113 4.02 -10.08 3.72
CA GLU A 113 4.21 -9.00 2.75
C GLU A 113 4.07 -9.45 1.28
N ILE A 114 4.23 -10.74 1.00
CA ILE A 114 4.18 -11.28 -0.37
C ILE A 114 2.74 -11.58 -0.84
N ASP A 115 2.57 -11.57 -2.16
CA ASP A 115 1.30 -11.88 -2.83
C ASP A 115 1.19 -13.36 -3.23
N ASP A 116 0.00 -13.79 -3.63
CA ASP A 116 -0.27 -15.18 -4.02
C ASP A 116 0.63 -15.69 -5.18
N PRO A 117 0.97 -14.89 -6.21
CA PRO A 117 1.96 -15.29 -7.21
C PRO A 117 3.33 -15.61 -6.59
N ALA A 118 3.87 -14.73 -5.75
CA ALA A 118 5.15 -14.96 -5.08
C ALA A 118 5.12 -16.20 -4.17
N ARG A 119 4.02 -16.46 -3.46
CA ARG A 119 3.83 -17.69 -2.67
C ARG A 119 3.92 -18.95 -3.52
N ARG A 120 3.30 -18.94 -4.71
CA ARG A 120 3.36 -20.05 -5.67
C ARG A 120 4.76 -20.23 -6.25
N GLU A 121 5.47 -19.15 -6.55
CA GLU A 121 6.87 -19.21 -7.02
C GLU A 121 7.78 -19.90 -5.98
N ILE A 122 7.66 -19.53 -4.69
CA ILE A 122 8.43 -20.14 -3.60
C ILE A 122 8.09 -21.63 -3.49
N ALA A 123 6.80 -21.98 -3.45
CA ALA A 123 6.38 -23.37 -3.34
C ALA A 123 6.86 -24.22 -4.53
N ALA A 124 6.88 -23.66 -5.74
CA ALA A 124 7.36 -24.37 -6.93
C ALA A 124 8.84 -24.73 -6.84
N VAL A 125 9.70 -23.83 -6.34
CA VAL A 125 11.14 -24.11 -6.17
C VAL A 125 11.44 -24.96 -4.92
N ALA A 126 10.60 -24.90 -3.89
CA ALA A 126 10.75 -25.63 -2.64
C ALA A 126 10.13 -27.04 -2.66
N GLY A 127 9.88 -27.62 -3.84
CA GLY A 127 9.32 -28.97 -3.99
C GLY A 127 7.89 -29.11 -3.45
N GLY A 128 7.10 -28.04 -3.52
CA GLY A 128 5.72 -27.98 -3.04
C GLY A 128 5.54 -27.54 -1.59
N GLN A 129 6.63 -27.32 -0.85
CA GLN A 129 6.56 -26.81 0.53
C GLN A 129 6.23 -25.31 0.53
N THR A 130 5.29 -24.91 1.37
CA THR A 130 4.91 -23.50 1.48
C THR A 130 5.84 -22.76 2.45
N LEU A 131 5.91 -21.43 2.30
CA LEU A 131 6.70 -20.59 3.21
C LEU A 131 6.24 -20.74 4.69
N PRO A 132 4.93 -20.81 5.02
CA PRO A 132 4.45 -21.19 6.35
C PRO A 132 4.97 -22.53 6.85
N ASP A 133 5.04 -23.57 6.00
CA ASP A 133 5.57 -24.89 6.40
C ASP A 133 7.04 -24.79 6.80
N MET A 134 7.83 -24.04 6.02
CA MET A 134 9.25 -23.80 6.31
C MET A 134 9.44 -23.04 7.62
N ILE A 135 8.65 -22.00 7.86
CA ILE A 135 8.67 -21.22 9.12
C ILE A 135 8.33 -22.12 10.31
N ASN A 136 7.25 -22.90 10.23
CA ASN A 136 6.81 -23.76 11.31
C ASN A 136 7.86 -24.81 11.66
N ARG A 137 8.53 -25.41 10.66
CA ARG A 137 9.62 -26.38 10.91
C ARG A 137 10.82 -25.74 11.61
N LEU A 138 11.19 -24.52 11.25
CA LEU A 138 12.28 -23.80 11.92
C LEU A 138 11.94 -23.50 13.38
N LEU A 139 10.70 -23.15 13.67
CA LEU A 139 10.23 -22.92 15.05
C LEU A 139 10.11 -24.22 15.84
N ASP A 140 9.56 -25.28 15.24
CA ASP A 140 9.46 -26.60 15.87
C ASP A 140 10.86 -27.17 16.18
N ALA A 141 11.89 -26.85 15.39
CA ALA A 141 13.26 -27.30 15.64
C ALA A 141 13.90 -26.67 16.89
N VAL A 142 13.43 -25.49 17.33
CA VAL A 142 13.92 -24.79 18.53
C VAL A 142 12.96 -24.90 19.73
N ASP A 143 11.82 -25.57 19.55
CA ASP A 143 10.81 -25.78 20.60
C ASP A 143 11.17 -27.01 21.47
N PRO A 144 11.41 -26.84 22.79
CA PRO A 144 11.74 -27.94 23.70
C PRO A 144 10.68 -29.06 23.73
N ASP A 145 9.40 -28.73 23.65
CA ASP A 145 8.31 -29.71 23.72
C ASP A 145 8.30 -30.57 22.45
N LYS A 146 8.57 -29.96 21.30
CA LYS A 146 8.71 -30.66 20.02
C LYS A 146 9.96 -31.54 19.98
N GLN A 147 11.07 -31.06 20.53
CA GLN A 147 12.31 -31.83 20.65
C GLN A 147 12.11 -33.08 21.51
N ILE A 148 11.44 -32.93 22.66
CA ILE A 148 11.10 -34.06 23.54
C ILE A 148 10.14 -35.02 22.83
N ALA A 149 9.07 -34.51 22.20
CA ALA A 149 8.12 -35.35 21.47
C ALA A 149 8.79 -36.16 20.35
N ARG A 150 9.70 -35.53 19.59
CA ARG A 150 10.48 -36.20 18.55
C ARG A 150 11.44 -37.24 19.12
N ALA A 151 12.07 -36.96 20.26
CA ALA A 151 12.92 -37.93 20.95
C ALA A 151 12.11 -39.15 21.45
N ARG A 152 10.91 -38.92 21.99
CA ARG A 152 9.99 -40.01 22.38
C ARG A 152 9.63 -40.89 21.19
N GLU A 153 9.38 -40.29 20.03
CA GLU A 153 9.06 -41.00 18.80
C GLU A 153 10.24 -41.83 18.27
N ILE A 154 11.42 -41.22 18.14
CA ILE A 154 12.62 -41.87 17.58
C ILE A 154 13.10 -43.02 18.47
N PHE A 155 13.12 -42.81 19.79
CA PHE A 155 13.66 -43.77 20.75
C PHE A 155 12.61 -44.63 21.45
N GLN A 156 11.33 -44.44 21.13
CA GLN A 156 10.19 -45.18 21.70
C GLN A 156 10.23 -45.25 23.24
N THR A 157 10.44 -44.10 23.88
CA THR A 157 10.55 -43.96 25.34
C THR A 157 9.71 -42.78 25.84
N ASP A 158 9.17 -42.86 27.05
CA ASP A 158 8.35 -41.78 27.63
C ASP A 158 9.19 -40.66 28.26
N GLU A 159 10.40 -40.97 28.71
CA GLU A 159 11.35 -40.03 29.32
C GLU A 159 12.69 -40.12 28.59
N PRO A 160 12.85 -39.39 27.47
CA PRO A 160 14.11 -39.39 26.72
C PRO A 160 15.22 -38.69 27.54
N GLY A 161 16.40 -39.30 27.57
CA GLY A 161 17.58 -38.71 28.18
C GLY A 161 18.14 -37.54 27.37
N GLY A 162 19.06 -36.76 27.96
CA GLY A 162 19.64 -35.57 27.31
C GLY A 162 20.30 -35.84 25.96
N GLU A 163 21.02 -36.95 25.79
CA GLU A 163 21.62 -37.32 24.51
C GLU A 163 20.57 -37.68 23.44
N GLN A 164 19.47 -38.33 23.83
CA GLN A 164 18.37 -38.68 22.93
C GLN A 164 17.65 -37.42 22.43
N ILE A 165 17.46 -36.45 23.33
CA ILE A 165 16.91 -35.13 22.96
C ILE A 165 17.86 -34.43 21.98
N GLN A 166 19.17 -34.42 22.23
CA GLN A 166 20.13 -33.80 21.30
C GLN A 166 20.10 -34.44 19.89
N GLN A 167 20.00 -35.77 19.80
CA GLN A 167 19.89 -36.46 18.51
C GLN A 167 18.59 -36.13 17.79
N ALA A 168 17.47 -36.06 18.51
CA ALA A 168 16.18 -35.66 17.95
C ALA A 168 16.19 -34.19 17.48
N THR A 169 16.78 -33.29 18.27
CA THR A 169 16.97 -31.89 17.90
C THR A 169 17.80 -31.75 16.63
N ALA A 170 18.91 -32.49 16.51
CA ALA A 170 19.72 -32.48 15.29
C ALA A 170 18.93 -32.95 14.06
N ALA A 171 18.07 -33.97 14.21
CA ALA A 171 17.18 -34.43 13.14
C ALA A 171 16.18 -33.34 12.73
N LEU A 172 15.50 -32.70 13.70
CA LEU A 172 14.56 -31.60 13.43
C LEU A 172 15.24 -30.42 12.72
N ILE A 173 16.43 -30.04 13.18
CA ILE A 173 17.20 -28.95 12.57
C ILE A 173 17.56 -29.29 11.12
N ASN A 174 17.99 -30.53 10.84
CA ASN A 174 18.31 -30.95 9.47
C ASN A 174 17.07 -30.94 8.57
N GLU A 175 15.94 -31.47 9.04
CA GLU A 175 14.68 -31.47 8.30
C GLU A 175 14.17 -30.03 8.03
N ALA A 176 14.31 -29.13 9.02
CA ALA A 176 13.89 -27.74 8.90
C ALA A 176 14.78 -26.93 7.94
N CYS A 177 16.09 -27.21 7.93
CA CYS A 177 17.04 -26.49 7.09
C CYS A 177 17.14 -27.04 5.67
N ALA A 178 16.70 -28.28 5.40
CA ALA A 178 16.81 -28.93 4.09
C ALA A 178 16.29 -28.06 2.91
N PRO A 179 15.14 -27.36 2.99
CA PRO A 179 14.70 -26.49 1.91
C PRO A 179 15.63 -25.28 1.68
N ILE A 180 16.29 -24.79 2.74
CA ILE A 180 17.21 -23.64 2.69
C ILE A 180 18.60 -24.06 2.16
N GLU A 181 18.93 -25.35 2.19
CA GLU A 181 20.17 -25.87 1.60
C GLU A 181 20.16 -25.79 0.06
N ASP A 182 18.98 -25.80 -0.57
CA ASP A 182 18.83 -25.64 -2.01
C ASP A 182 19.14 -24.19 -2.44
N PRO A 183 20.15 -23.96 -3.30
CA PRO A 183 20.45 -22.63 -3.84
C PRO A 183 19.25 -21.98 -4.54
N ALA A 184 18.43 -22.73 -5.27
CA ALA A 184 17.29 -22.19 -6.00
C ALA A 184 16.23 -21.59 -5.07
N VAL A 185 16.01 -22.22 -3.92
CA VAL A 185 15.10 -21.72 -2.88
C VAL A 185 15.67 -20.44 -2.25
N ARG A 186 16.96 -20.43 -1.90
CA ARG A 186 17.61 -19.24 -1.33
C ARG A 186 17.56 -18.05 -2.28
N ASP A 187 17.95 -18.27 -3.54
CA ASP A 187 18.00 -17.20 -4.54
C ASP A 187 16.59 -16.64 -4.80
N LYS A 188 15.57 -17.50 -4.85
CA LYS A 188 14.18 -17.08 -4.99
C LYS A 188 13.68 -16.27 -3.78
N LEU A 189 13.99 -16.69 -2.55
CA LEU A 189 13.65 -15.94 -1.34
C LEU A 189 14.31 -14.55 -1.33
N ILE A 190 15.58 -14.46 -1.74
CA ILE A 190 16.32 -13.20 -1.85
C ILE A 190 15.70 -12.31 -2.92
N GLU A 191 15.42 -12.85 -4.11
CA GLU A 191 14.82 -12.12 -5.23
C GLU A 191 13.45 -11.54 -4.83
N ILE A 192 12.57 -12.35 -4.26
CA ILE A 192 11.23 -11.92 -3.83
C ILE A 192 11.32 -10.82 -2.76
N LYS A 193 12.23 -10.97 -1.80
CA LYS A 193 12.48 -9.93 -0.80
C LYS A 193 12.98 -8.63 -1.44
N GLN A 194 13.95 -8.70 -2.35
CA GLN A 194 14.51 -7.54 -3.03
C GLN A 194 13.47 -6.79 -3.89
N ARG A 195 12.55 -7.49 -4.55
CA ARG A 195 11.44 -6.86 -5.30
C ARG A 195 10.57 -5.94 -4.43
N ARG A 196 10.56 -6.16 -3.11
CA ARG A 196 9.74 -5.45 -2.13
C ARG A 196 10.54 -4.46 -1.28
N GLU A 197 11.87 -4.57 -1.25
CA GLU A 197 12.71 -3.63 -0.52
C GLU A 197 12.87 -2.31 -1.28
N GLN A 198 12.39 -1.22 -0.66
CA GLN A 198 12.72 0.12 -1.12
C GLN A 198 14.19 0.39 -0.77
N THR A 199 15.05 0.49 -1.79
CA THR A 199 16.44 0.92 -1.58
C THR A 199 16.44 2.43 -1.35
N ILE A 200 16.65 2.86 -0.10
CA ILE A 200 16.83 4.27 0.25
C ILE A 200 18.34 4.55 0.33
N ASP A 201 18.87 5.28 -0.64
CA ASP A 201 20.25 5.74 -0.61
C ASP A 201 20.41 6.77 0.52
N THR A 202 21.20 6.41 1.53
CA THR A 202 21.50 7.23 2.71
C THR A 202 22.96 7.69 2.75
N VAL A 203 23.79 7.20 1.81
CA VAL A 203 25.24 7.44 1.77
C VAL A 203 25.56 8.51 0.74
N SER A 204 24.91 8.46 -0.42
CA SER A 204 24.97 9.56 -1.37
C SER A 204 24.19 10.72 -0.77
N GLN A 205 24.90 11.64 -0.12
CA GLN A 205 24.33 12.95 0.16
C GLN A 205 24.04 13.60 -1.18
N ASP A 206 22.76 13.66 -1.52
CA ASP A 206 22.29 14.30 -2.73
C ASP A 206 22.65 15.79 -2.62
N LEU A 207 23.61 16.23 -3.42
CA LEU A 207 24.03 17.61 -3.47
C LEU A 207 23.12 18.33 -4.45
N VAL A 208 22.54 19.45 -4.02
CA VAL A 208 21.90 20.38 -4.96
C VAL A 208 23.00 20.97 -5.85
N ILE A 209 23.30 20.26 -6.94
CA ILE A 209 24.27 20.67 -7.97
C ILE A 209 23.79 21.92 -8.71
N PHE A 210 22.50 22.20 -8.67
CA PHE A 210 21.92 23.42 -9.24
C PHE A 210 20.54 23.75 -8.64
N ALA A 211 20.34 25.02 -8.24
CA ALA A 211 19.04 25.60 -7.90
C ALA A 211 18.88 26.93 -8.64
N GLY A 212 18.17 26.91 -9.76
CA GLY A 212 17.92 28.05 -10.63
C GLY A 212 17.12 27.66 -11.89
N TYR A 213 16.97 28.58 -12.84
CA TYR A 213 16.39 28.31 -14.15
C TYR A 213 17.42 27.60 -15.05
N ASP A 214 17.28 26.27 -15.16
CA ASP A 214 18.13 25.42 -16.01
C ASP A 214 17.53 25.29 -17.42
N ALA A 215 18.32 25.62 -18.45
CA ALA A 215 17.97 25.38 -19.85
C ALA A 215 17.78 23.87 -20.11
N GLN A 216 18.59 23.02 -19.49
CA GLN A 216 18.50 21.57 -19.62
C GLN A 216 17.22 21.01 -18.98
N ALA A 217 16.69 21.66 -17.94
CA ALA A 217 15.42 21.27 -17.35
C ALA A 217 14.21 21.73 -18.17
N ARG A 218 14.34 22.83 -18.92
CA ARG A 218 13.35 23.23 -19.94
C ARG A 218 13.34 22.21 -21.08
N ASP A 219 14.51 21.78 -21.56
CA ASP A 219 14.65 20.75 -22.59
C ASP A 219 14.08 19.40 -22.13
N LYS A 220 14.34 19.00 -20.88
CA LYS A 220 13.73 17.80 -20.26
C LYS A 220 12.20 17.90 -20.21
N ALA A 221 11.66 19.04 -19.78
CA ALA A 221 10.21 19.25 -19.75
C ALA A 221 9.60 19.19 -21.16
N GLN A 222 10.29 19.73 -22.17
CA GLN A 222 9.86 19.62 -23.57
C GLN A 222 9.87 18.16 -24.04
N GLY A 223 10.90 17.39 -23.67
CA GLY A 223 10.99 15.96 -23.96
C GLY A 223 9.85 15.16 -23.33
N VAL A 224 9.48 15.45 -22.08
CA VAL A 224 8.34 14.82 -21.40
C VAL A 224 7.03 15.10 -22.14
N ILE A 225 6.75 16.37 -22.48
CA ILE A 225 5.53 16.74 -23.21
C ILE A 225 5.52 16.12 -24.61
N ALA A 226 6.66 16.12 -25.31
CA ALA A 226 6.78 15.51 -26.64
C ALA A 226 6.54 13.99 -26.58
N SER A 227 7.08 13.31 -25.57
CA SER A 227 6.84 11.88 -25.33
C SER A 227 5.37 11.60 -25.03
N PHE A 228 4.72 12.46 -24.22
CA PHE A 228 3.29 12.32 -23.93
C PHE A 228 2.41 12.54 -25.15
N LYS A 229 2.69 13.57 -25.96
CA LYS A 229 2.00 13.80 -27.25
C LYS A 229 2.15 12.61 -28.19
N LYS A 230 3.38 12.11 -28.33
CA LYS A 230 3.68 10.92 -29.14
C LYS A 230 2.89 9.70 -28.65
N PHE A 231 2.85 9.47 -27.33
CA PHE A 231 2.05 8.41 -26.75
C PHE A 231 0.57 8.55 -27.13
N MET A 232 -0.02 9.75 -26.98
CA MET A 232 -1.42 9.97 -27.32
C MET A 232 -1.71 9.73 -28.80
N ASP A 233 -0.81 10.15 -29.69
CA ASP A 233 -0.96 9.97 -31.13
C ASP A 233 -0.86 8.49 -31.54
N GLU A 234 0.09 7.75 -30.98
CA GLU A 234 0.32 6.33 -31.30
C GLU A 234 -0.75 5.40 -30.70
N ASN A 235 -1.36 5.78 -29.57
CA ASN A 235 -2.31 4.94 -28.84
C ASN A 235 -3.78 5.40 -28.97
N LYS A 236 -4.06 6.42 -29.81
CA LYS A 236 -5.40 6.99 -29.96
C LYS A 236 -6.46 5.98 -30.43
N ASP A 237 -6.04 4.98 -31.20
CA ASP A 237 -6.93 3.95 -31.77
C ASP A 237 -6.94 2.67 -30.93
N GLU A 238 -6.08 2.54 -29.92
CA GLU A 238 -5.97 1.35 -29.06
C GLU A 238 -6.60 1.57 -27.68
N LEU A 239 -6.39 2.75 -27.08
CA LEU A 239 -6.89 3.05 -25.75
C LEU A 239 -8.27 3.69 -25.82
N THR A 240 -9.26 3.03 -25.21
CA THR A 240 -10.66 3.48 -25.21
C THR A 240 -10.81 4.92 -24.70
N ALA A 241 -10.05 5.29 -23.65
CA ALA A 241 -10.06 6.64 -23.12
C ALA A 241 -9.66 7.68 -24.19
N LEU A 242 -8.58 7.42 -24.94
CA LEU A 242 -8.11 8.31 -25.99
C LEU A 242 -9.06 8.32 -27.20
N GLN A 243 -9.60 7.17 -27.59
CA GLN A 243 -10.61 7.10 -28.66
C GLN A 243 -11.81 8.02 -28.34
N ILE A 244 -12.28 8.02 -27.10
CA ILE A 244 -13.36 8.88 -26.62
C ILE A 244 -12.96 10.36 -26.76
N PHE A 245 -11.75 10.74 -26.36
CA PHE A 245 -11.25 12.11 -26.54
C PHE A 245 -11.11 12.51 -28.02
N TYR A 246 -10.59 11.65 -28.88
CA TYR A 246 -10.35 11.99 -30.29
C TYR A 246 -11.60 11.92 -31.18
N SER A 247 -12.56 11.03 -30.87
CA SER A 247 -13.63 10.66 -31.81
C SER A 247 -15.01 11.22 -31.43
N LEU A 248 -15.24 11.51 -30.14
CA LEU A 248 -16.55 11.97 -29.68
C LEU A 248 -16.54 13.47 -29.38
N PRO A 249 -17.61 14.21 -29.73
CA PRO A 249 -17.80 15.57 -29.26
C PRO A 249 -17.85 15.61 -27.73
N TYR A 250 -17.29 16.68 -27.17
CA TYR A 250 -17.15 16.94 -25.73
C TYR A 250 -18.32 16.46 -24.86
N GLY A 251 -19.56 16.87 -25.16
CA GLY A 251 -20.75 16.52 -24.37
C GLY A 251 -21.25 15.07 -24.47
N ARG A 252 -20.55 14.18 -25.20
CA ARG A 252 -20.89 12.75 -25.34
C ARG A 252 -19.78 11.83 -24.83
N ARG A 253 -18.76 12.39 -24.19
CA ARG A 253 -17.61 11.63 -23.67
C ARG A 253 -17.94 11.11 -22.28
N HIS A 254 -18.32 9.85 -22.20
CA HIS A 254 -18.48 9.15 -20.92
C HIS A 254 -17.24 8.29 -20.68
N LEU A 255 -16.33 8.80 -19.85
CA LEU A 255 -15.14 8.06 -19.41
C LEU A 255 -15.46 7.34 -18.11
N THR A 256 -15.03 6.08 -18.02
CA THR A 256 -15.07 5.33 -16.76
C THR A 256 -13.75 5.45 -16.03
N PHE A 257 -13.78 5.30 -14.70
CA PHE A 257 -12.55 5.31 -13.90
C PHE A 257 -11.55 4.24 -14.36
N ALA A 258 -12.04 3.04 -14.71
CA ALA A 258 -11.22 1.94 -15.23
C ALA A 258 -10.48 2.30 -16.53
N GLN A 259 -11.11 3.09 -17.41
CA GLN A 259 -10.46 3.58 -18.64
C GLN A 259 -9.33 4.58 -18.34
N VAL A 260 -9.49 5.38 -17.28
CA VAL A 260 -8.43 6.31 -16.82
C VAL A 260 -7.30 5.56 -16.11
N GLU A 261 -7.61 4.51 -15.35
CA GLU A 261 -6.61 3.60 -14.79
C GLU A 261 -5.80 2.89 -15.88
N GLU A 262 -6.47 2.39 -16.93
CA GLU A 262 -5.83 1.78 -18.09
C GLU A 262 -4.88 2.77 -18.78
N LEU A 263 -5.33 4.01 -19.00
CA LEU A 263 -4.52 5.07 -19.58
C LEU A 263 -3.30 5.39 -18.69
N ALA A 264 -3.49 5.50 -17.38
CA ALA A 264 -2.43 5.76 -16.41
C ALA A 264 -1.41 4.61 -16.33
N ALA A 265 -1.86 3.37 -16.46
CA ALA A 265 -0.99 2.20 -16.55
C ALA A 265 -0.22 2.16 -17.86
N ALA A 266 -0.86 2.54 -18.98
CA ALA A 266 -0.24 2.55 -20.31
C ALA A 266 0.91 3.58 -20.41
N ILE A 267 0.72 4.80 -19.92
CA ILE A 267 1.78 5.84 -19.97
C ILE A 267 3.03 5.47 -19.15
N LYS A 268 2.88 4.63 -18.11
CA LYS A 268 3.98 4.16 -17.26
C LYS A 268 4.83 3.07 -17.92
N LYS A 269 4.30 2.34 -18.90
CA LYS A 269 5.01 1.24 -19.55
C LYS A 269 6.17 1.78 -20.41
N PRO A 270 7.27 1.01 -20.58
CA PRO A 270 8.27 1.30 -21.59
C PRO A 270 7.61 1.34 -22.99
N PRO A 271 8.06 2.22 -23.91
CA PRO A 271 9.23 3.10 -23.83
C PRO A 271 8.97 4.46 -23.17
N TYR A 272 7.75 4.75 -22.73
CA TYR A 272 7.33 6.09 -22.31
C TYR A 272 7.74 6.42 -20.87
N SER A 273 7.49 5.49 -19.93
CA SER A 273 7.85 5.65 -18.51
C SER A 273 7.40 7.00 -17.90
N LEU A 274 6.21 7.47 -18.31
CA LEU A 274 5.62 8.73 -17.88
C LEU A 274 4.70 8.51 -16.68
N THR A 275 4.50 9.57 -15.88
CA THR A 275 3.46 9.62 -14.85
C THR A 275 2.67 10.92 -14.96
N PRO A 276 1.41 10.98 -14.50
CA PRO A 276 0.63 12.22 -14.50
C PRO A 276 1.38 13.37 -13.82
N GLU A 277 2.10 13.09 -12.73
CA GLU A 277 2.84 14.11 -11.98
C GLU A 277 4.04 14.65 -12.76
N LEU A 278 4.74 13.78 -13.49
CA LEU A 278 5.84 14.17 -14.34
C LEU A 278 5.37 15.09 -15.47
N ILE A 279 4.25 14.75 -16.10
CA ILE A 279 3.65 15.52 -17.20
C ILE A 279 3.13 16.86 -16.67
N TRP A 280 2.45 16.88 -15.52
CA TRP A 280 1.96 18.11 -14.91
C TRP A 280 3.08 19.09 -14.60
N LYS A 281 4.15 18.62 -13.95
CA LYS A 281 5.33 19.45 -13.65
C LYS A 281 6.01 19.96 -14.92
N ALA A 282 6.00 19.19 -16.00
CA ALA A 282 6.53 19.64 -17.28
C ALA A 282 5.72 20.80 -17.85
N TYR A 283 4.38 20.72 -17.78
CA TYR A 283 3.49 21.82 -18.18
C TYR A 283 3.61 23.04 -17.28
N GLU A 284 3.64 22.86 -15.96
CA GLU A 284 3.83 23.95 -14.98
C GLU A 284 5.11 24.73 -15.27
N ARG A 285 6.18 24.04 -15.67
CA ARG A 285 7.47 24.66 -15.99
C ARG A 285 7.51 25.37 -17.34
N LEU A 286 6.76 24.89 -18.33
CA LEU A 286 6.80 25.44 -19.69
C LEU A 286 5.72 26.48 -19.96
N GLU A 287 4.58 26.35 -19.28
CA GLU A 287 3.35 27.09 -19.53
C GLU A 287 2.76 27.61 -18.21
N GLU A 288 3.60 28.07 -17.27
CA GLU A 288 3.24 28.53 -15.91
C GLU A 288 1.98 29.42 -15.89
N ALA A 289 1.87 30.38 -16.82
CA ALA A 289 0.71 31.29 -16.91
C ALA A 289 -0.63 30.59 -17.21
N ARG A 290 -0.60 29.36 -17.74
CA ARG A 290 -1.76 28.54 -18.11
C ARG A 290 -2.04 27.41 -17.13
N VAL A 291 -1.15 27.16 -16.16
CA VAL A 291 -1.33 26.11 -15.15
C VAL A 291 -1.82 26.73 -13.83
N ARG A 292 -2.86 26.14 -13.23
CA ARG A 292 -3.48 26.63 -11.98
C ARG A 292 -3.61 25.52 -10.95
N GLY A 293 -3.55 25.90 -9.67
CA GLY A 293 -3.72 25.01 -8.52
C GLY A 293 -2.39 24.49 -7.96
N ALA A 294 -2.40 24.09 -6.68
CA ALA A 294 -1.29 23.36 -6.09
C ALA A 294 -1.14 22.04 -6.86
N GLY A 295 0.08 21.72 -7.30
CA GLY A 295 0.39 20.57 -8.16
C GLY A 295 -0.26 19.25 -7.73
N PRO A 296 -0.22 18.23 -8.61
CA PRO A 296 -1.15 17.11 -8.63
C PRO A 296 -1.43 16.58 -7.22
N LYS A 297 -2.64 16.82 -6.71
CA LYS A 297 -3.23 15.87 -5.78
C LYS A 297 -3.17 14.56 -6.57
N LYS A 298 -2.54 13.49 -6.06
CA LYS A 298 -2.23 12.24 -6.80
C LYS A 298 -3.48 11.48 -7.27
N LEU A 299 -4.44 12.17 -7.89
CA LEU A 299 -5.74 11.71 -8.34
C LEU A 299 -5.59 11.37 -9.81
N LEU A 300 -6.02 10.17 -10.16
CA LEU A 300 -5.97 9.69 -11.54
C LEU A 300 -6.85 10.55 -12.46
N THR A 301 -7.87 11.20 -11.93
CA THR A 301 -8.77 12.09 -12.68
C THR A 301 -8.06 13.32 -13.25
N ASP A 302 -6.93 13.76 -12.68
CA ASP A 302 -6.12 14.85 -13.23
C ASP A 302 -5.47 14.48 -14.58
N LEU A 303 -5.40 13.18 -14.91
CA LEU A 303 -4.99 12.73 -16.25
C LEU A 303 -5.96 13.20 -17.33
N ILE A 304 -7.24 13.37 -17.01
CA ILE A 304 -8.23 13.95 -17.93
C ILE A 304 -7.87 15.41 -18.24
N SER A 305 -7.54 16.19 -17.21
CA SER A 305 -7.11 17.58 -17.38
C SER A 305 -5.86 17.66 -18.26
N LEU A 306 -4.89 16.76 -18.06
CA LEU A 306 -3.68 16.67 -18.87
C LEU A 306 -3.98 16.35 -20.34
N VAL A 307 -4.83 15.36 -20.61
CA VAL A 307 -5.21 15.00 -21.98
C VAL A 307 -5.93 16.16 -22.67
N ARG A 308 -6.96 16.73 -22.03
CA ARG A 308 -7.72 17.88 -22.57
C ARG A 308 -6.82 19.08 -22.87
N PHE A 309 -5.91 19.41 -21.95
CA PHE A 309 -4.96 20.50 -22.14
C PHE A 309 -3.99 20.21 -23.30
N THR A 310 -3.50 18.97 -23.40
CA THR A 310 -2.55 18.57 -24.45
C THR A 310 -3.19 18.57 -25.85
N LEU A 311 -4.47 18.20 -25.94
CA LEU A 311 -5.28 18.26 -27.16
C LEU A 311 -5.72 19.69 -27.53
N GLY A 312 -5.48 20.68 -26.66
CA GLY A 312 -5.89 22.06 -26.89
C GLY A 312 -7.39 22.32 -26.65
N GLU A 313 -8.08 21.43 -25.97
CA GLU A 313 -9.50 21.59 -25.63
C GLU A 313 -9.72 22.46 -24.38
N SER A 314 -8.67 22.61 -23.57
CA SER A 314 -8.66 23.51 -22.43
C SER A 314 -7.53 24.53 -22.57
N ASP A 315 -7.86 25.81 -22.41
CA ASP A 315 -6.89 26.90 -22.41
C ASP A 315 -6.00 26.89 -21.16
N THR A 316 -6.51 26.33 -20.06
CA THR A 316 -5.82 26.26 -18.77
C THR A 316 -5.77 24.83 -18.23
N LEU A 317 -4.64 24.44 -17.66
CA LEU A 317 -4.47 23.18 -16.94
C LEU A 317 -4.79 23.41 -15.46
N GLU A 318 -5.89 22.83 -14.98
CA GLU A 318 -6.32 22.89 -13.58
C GLU A 318 -6.80 21.51 -13.10
N PRO A 319 -6.72 21.20 -11.79
CA PRO A 319 -7.13 19.90 -11.28
C PRO A 319 -8.58 19.59 -11.67
N TYR A 320 -8.87 18.33 -11.96
CA TYR A 320 -10.18 17.93 -12.45
C TYR A 320 -11.29 18.28 -11.45
N GLY A 321 -11.00 18.15 -10.14
CA GLY A 321 -11.92 18.55 -9.09
C GLY A 321 -12.32 20.04 -9.11
N GLU A 322 -11.43 20.94 -9.52
CA GLU A 322 -11.76 22.37 -9.67
C GLU A 322 -12.74 22.59 -10.84
N THR A 323 -12.55 21.85 -11.92
CA THR A 323 -13.46 21.86 -13.06
C THR A 323 -14.84 21.33 -12.68
N VAL A 324 -14.88 20.21 -11.94
CA VAL A 324 -16.12 19.62 -11.41
C VAL A 324 -16.83 20.61 -10.47
N ASN A 325 -16.10 21.26 -9.56
CA ASN A 325 -16.64 22.29 -8.67
C ASN A 325 -17.32 23.43 -9.45
N ARG A 326 -16.63 24.01 -10.44
CA ARG A 326 -17.18 25.11 -11.25
C ARG A 326 -18.45 24.70 -11.99
N ARG A 327 -18.49 23.47 -12.52
CA ARG A 327 -19.67 22.95 -13.23
C ARG A 327 -20.81 22.64 -12.30
N PHE A 328 -20.53 22.11 -11.12
CA PHE A 328 -21.53 21.85 -10.11
C PHE A 328 -22.25 23.14 -9.67
N GLU A 329 -21.50 24.21 -9.42
CA GLU A 329 -22.10 25.52 -9.11
C GLU A 329 -22.94 26.06 -10.28
N SER A 330 -22.46 25.88 -11.52
CA SER A 330 -23.20 26.29 -12.72
C SER A 330 -24.49 25.48 -12.92
N TRP A 331 -24.44 24.17 -12.66
CA TRP A 331 -25.58 23.27 -12.71
C TRP A 331 -26.60 23.61 -11.63
N LEU A 332 -26.17 23.84 -10.38
CA LEU A 332 -27.05 24.29 -9.30
C LEU A 332 -27.76 25.60 -9.64
N ALA A 333 -27.04 26.58 -10.22
CA ALA A 333 -27.63 27.83 -10.67
C ALA A 333 -28.68 27.61 -11.78
N ALA A 334 -28.41 26.73 -12.74
CA ALA A 334 -29.34 26.38 -13.81
C ALA A 334 -30.62 25.70 -13.28
N GLN A 335 -30.48 24.77 -12.32
CA GLN A 335 -31.62 24.10 -11.67
C GLN A 335 -32.53 25.10 -10.95
N LYS A 336 -31.92 26.06 -10.25
CA LYS A 336 -32.66 27.14 -9.58
C LYS A 336 -33.43 28.02 -10.56
N LEU A 337 -32.85 28.34 -11.72
CA LEU A 337 -33.54 29.09 -12.78
C LEU A 337 -34.72 28.31 -13.39
N GLN A 338 -34.65 26.98 -13.38
CA GLN A 338 -35.75 26.10 -13.82
C GLN A 338 -36.82 25.88 -12.73
N GLY A 339 -36.71 26.57 -11.58
CA GLY A 339 -37.66 26.48 -10.48
C GLY A 339 -37.48 25.24 -9.60
N ARG A 340 -36.33 24.54 -9.70
CA ARG A 340 -35.99 23.41 -8.84
C ARG A 340 -35.08 23.88 -7.71
N ASP A 341 -35.65 24.05 -6.53
CA ASP A 341 -34.90 24.34 -5.31
C ASP A 341 -34.63 23.05 -4.52
N PHE A 342 -33.38 22.89 -4.06
CA PHE A 342 -32.96 21.77 -3.23
C PHE A 342 -32.99 22.17 -1.75
N THR A 343 -33.42 21.23 -0.89
CA THR A 343 -33.33 21.40 0.57
C THR A 343 -31.87 21.41 1.04
N LEU A 344 -31.61 21.89 2.25
CA LEU A 344 -30.25 21.87 2.83
C LEU A 344 -29.65 20.46 2.86
N GLU A 345 -30.46 19.45 3.17
CA GLU A 345 -30.02 18.05 3.22
C GLU A 345 -29.77 17.48 1.81
N GLN A 346 -30.60 17.84 0.82
CA GLN A 346 -30.35 17.50 -0.59
C GLN A 346 -29.07 18.16 -1.11
N LEU A 347 -28.80 19.41 -0.74
CA LEU A 347 -27.56 20.10 -1.12
C LEU A 347 -26.32 19.47 -0.50
N GLU A 348 -26.40 19.00 0.75
CA GLU A 348 -25.31 18.26 1.40
C GLU A 348 -25.01 16.96 0.62
N TRP A 349 -26.05 16.22 0.24
CA TRP A 349 -25.92 15.02 -0.60
C TRP A 349 -25.35 15.31 -1.99
N LEU A 350 -25.83 16.36 -2.66
CA LEU A 350 -25.31 16.77 -3.96
C LEU A 350 -23.84 17.19 -3.88
N ARG A 351 -23.39 17.80 -2.77
CA ARG A 351 -21.97 18.10 -2.55
C ARG A 351 -21.14 16.84 -2.35
N MET A 352 -21.63 15.85 -1.61
CA MET A 352 -20.95 14.55 -1.47
C MET A 352 -20.84 13.83 -2.82
N ILE A 353 -21.92 13.84 -3.61
CA ILE A 353 -21.94 13.32 -4.99
C ILE A 353 -20.87 14.03 -5.83
N LYS A 354 -20.81 15.36 -5.77
CA LYS A 354 -19.80 16.15 -6.49
C LYS A 354 -18.37 15.76 -6.10
N GLU A 355 -18.07 15.60 -4.81
CA GLU A 355 -16.75 15.15 -4.35
C GLU A 355 -16.43 13.73 -4.86
N HIS A 356 -17.41 12.82 -4.86
CA HIS A 356 -17.24 11.49 -5.42
C HIS A 356 -16.97 11.53 -6.94
N VAL A 357 -17.72 12.33 -7.69
CA VAL A 357 -17.52 12.51 -9.14
C VAL A 357 -16.14 13.12 -9.43
N ALA A 358 -15.63 14.02 -8.59
CA ALA A 358 -14.28 14.57 -8.74
C ALA A 358 -13.17 13.52 -8.65
N THR A 359 -13.41 12.40 -7.95
CA THR A 359 -12.45 11.30 -7.80
C THR A 359 -12.74 10.10 -8.70
N SER A 360 -14.00 9.83 -9.03
CA SER A 360 -14.47 8.59 -9.68
C SER A 360 -15.08 8.81 -11.07
N LEU A 361 -15.20 10.07 -11.53
CA LEU A 361 -15.81 10.52 -12.80
C LEU A 361 -17.32 10.42 -12.90
N THR A 362 -17.90 9.39 -12.31
CA THR A 362 -19.35 9.15 -12.29
C THR A 362 -19.78 8.72 -10.90
N VAL A 363 -21.08 8.84 -10.63
CA VAL A 363 -21.72 8.25 -9.46
C VAL A 363 -22.89 7.38 -9.87
N GLU A 364 -22.98 6.17 -9.32
CA GLU A 364 -24.08 5.23 -9.48
C GLU A 364 -24.79 5.01 -8.14
N VAL A 365 -25.92 4.28 -8.14
CA VAL A 365 -26.69 4.07 -6.90
C VAL A 365 -25.92 3.16 -5.93
N GLU A 366 -25.16 2.23 -6.50
CA GLU A 366 -24.29 1.29 -5.84
C GLU A 366 -23.19 2.00 -5.03
N ASP A 367 -22.71 3.15 -5.51
CA ASP A 367 -21.70 3.96 -4.79
C ASP A 367 -22.23 4.51 -3.46
N PHE A 368 -23.54 4.54 -3.25
CA PHE A 368 -24.13 4.96 -1.98
C PHE A 368 -23.95 3.94 -0.85
N GLU A 369 -23.46 2.74 -1.15
CA GLU A 369 -23.00 1.77 -0.15
C GLU A 369 -21.61 2.10 0.42
N LEU A 370 -20.89 3.07 -0.18
CA LEU A 370 -19.56 3.50 0.23
C LEU A 370 -19.62 4.70 1.18
N ALA A 371 -18.56 4.91 1.97
CA ALA A 371 -18.39 6.14 2.76
C ALA A 371 -18.14 7.35 1.83
N PRO A 372 -18.68 8.55 2.14
CA PRO A 372 -19.47 8.91 3.33
C PRO A 372 -20.99 8.66 3.20
N PHE A 373 -21.48 8.17 2.06
CA PHE A 373 -22.91 7.98 1.81
C PHE A 373 -23.54 6.98 2.76
N PHE A 374 -22.88 5.83 2.98
CA PHE A 374 -23.34 4.80 3.90
C PHE A 374 -23.55 5.33 5.32
N GLU A 375 -22.62 6.16 5.81
CA GLU A 375 -22.67 6.79 7.13
C GLU A 375 -23.85 7.77 7.26
N LYS A 376 -24.32 8.31 6.13
CA LYS A 376 -25.47 9.21 6.03
C LYS A 376 -26.78 8.48 5.72
N GLY A 377 -26.80 7.14 5.79
CA GLY A 377 -27.99 6.31 5.59
C GLY A 377 -28.11 5.68 4.20
N GLY A 378 -27.07 5.79 3.37
CA GLY A 378 -26.87 5.04 2.13
C GLY A 378 -27.99 5.19 1.09
N PRO A 379 -28.22 4.18 0.23
CA PRO A 379 -29.16 4.30 -0.89
C PRO A 379 -30.60 4.54 -0.44
N VAL A 380 -30.98 4.04 0.74
CA VAL A 380 -32.31 4.28 1.33
C VAL A 380 -32.52 5.76 1.63
N LYS A 381 -31.53 6.42 2.24
CA LYS A 381 -31.62 7.85 2.52
C LYS A 381 -31.61 8.68 1.24
N ALA A 382 -30.81 8.32 0.24
CA ALA A 382 -30.82 8.97 -1.06
C ALA A 382 -32.23 8.93 -1.69
N PHE A 383 -32.88 7.77 -1.66
CA PHE A 383 -34.25 7.62 -2.17
C PHE A 383 -35.28 8.40 -1.34
N GLN A 384 -35.12 8.51 -0.03
CA GLN A 384 -35.99 9.37 0.80
C GLN A 384 -35.87 10.85 0.45
N LEU A 385 -34.66 11.30 0.08
CA LEU A 385 -34.39 12.70 -0.22
C LEU A 385 -34.82 13.11 -1.63
N PHE A 386 -34.55 12.28 -2.64
CA PHE A 386 -34.79 12.61 -4.05
C PHE A 386 -35.98 11.85 -4.65
N GLY A 387 -36.50 10.83 -3.97
CA GLY A 387 -37.68 10.08 -4.39
C GLY A 387 -37.52 9.44 -5.77
N PRO A 388 -38.60 9.37 -6.57
CA PRO A 388 -38.57 8.79 -7.91
C PRO A 388 -37.70 9.58 -8.90
N ASP A 389 -37.32 10.82 -8.56
CA ASP A 389 -36.44 11.63 -9.40
C ASP A 389 -34.95 11.31 -9.22
N LEU A 390 -34.58 10.47 -8.25
CA LEU A 390 -33.17 10.15 -7.96
C LEU A 390 -32.38 9.71 -9.20
N PRO A 391 -32.84 8.77 -10.05
CA PRO A 391 -32.10 8.36 -11.24
C PRO A 391 -31.90 9.50 -12.25
N LYS A 392 -32.91 10.38 -12.36
CA LYS A 392 -32.85 11.55 -13.23
C LYS A 392 -31.84 12.57 -12.72
N VAL A 393 -31.83 12.84 -11.41
CA VAL A 393 -30.82 13.71 -10.78
C VAL A 393 -29.42 13.17 -10.99
N LEU A 394 -29.20 11.88 -10.78
CA LEU A 394 -27.89 11.25 -10.99
C LEU A 394 -27.42 11.38 -12.43
N THR A 395 -28.31 11.13 -13.39
CA THR A 395 -28.02 11.31 -14.82
C THR A 395 -27.64 12.77 -15.12
N GLU A 396 -28.45 13.73 -14.69
CA GLU A 396 -28.21 15.16 -14.91
C GLU A 396 -26.89 15.63 -14.28
N VAL A 397 -26.58 15.17 -13.07
CA VAL A 397 -25.35 15.52 -12.36
C VAL A 397 -24.14 14.88 -13.04
N ASN A 398 -24.18 13.60 -13.38
CA ASN A 398 -23.09 12.94 -14.08
C ASN A 398 -22.81 13.61 -15.44
N GLU A 399 -23.85 13.92 -16.23
CA GLU A 399 -23.70 14.61 -17.50
C GLU A 399 -23.13 16.02 -17.32
N ALA A 400 -23.65 16.80 -16.37
CA ALA A 400 -23.22 18.18 -16.17
C ALA A 400 -21.79 18.28 -15.62
N LEU A 401 -21.37 17.33 -14.77
CA LEU A 401 -20.08 17.37 -14.11
C LEU A 401 -19.00 16.68 -14.94
N ALA A 402 -19.30 15.58 -15.64
CA ALA A 402 -18.31 14.84 -16.45
C ALA A 402 -17.93 15.53 -17.77
N ALA A 403 -18.83 16.35 -18.32
CA ALA A 403 -18.73 16.99 -19.65
C ALA A 403 -17.33 17.54 -19.95
#